data_AF-A0A7V7T393-F1
#
_entry.id   AF-A0A7V7T393-F1
#
_cell.length_a   1.000
_cell.length_b   1.000
_cell.length_c   1.000
_cell.angle_alpha   90.00
_cell.angle_beta   90.00
_cell.angle_gamma   90.00
#
_symmetry.space_group_name_H-M   'P 1'
#
loop_
_entity.id
_entity.type
_entity.pdbx_description
1 polymer ?
#
loop_
_entity_poly.entity_id
_entity_poly.type
_entity_poly.pdbx_seq_one_letter_code
_entity_poly.pdbx_strand_id
1 'polypeptide(L)'
;MKEANILTRKLINLFPEVEVRNTAKSILDSYGVESYEQEPVRVRLAIIKLSGSDIEELRKTTKAAKKDFRDILSWAEYPRQSIKWSFTNGLKNKKLAKKDRAEYKKWLNTY
;
A
#
# COMPACT_ATOMS: atom_id res chain seq x y z
N MET A 1 3.58 -15.16 7.90
CA MET A 1 2.23 -15.77 7.80
C MET A 1 1.08 -14.85 8.24
N LYS A 2 1.25 -13.93 9.21
CA LYS A 2 0.16 -13.03 9.65
C LYS A 2 -0.28 -12.01 8.59
N GLU A 3 0.65 -11.41 7.87
CA GLU A 3 0.36 -10.32 6.92
C GLU A 3 -0.38 -10.79 5.65
N ALA A 4 -0.10 -12.01 5.16
CA ALA A 4 -0.80 -12.59 4.02
C ALA A 4 -2.28 -12.85 4.31
N ASN A 5 -2.60 -13.32 5.52
CA ASN A 5 -3.99 -13.52 5.95
C ASN A 5 -4.78 -12.20 6.06
N ILE A 6 -4.13 -11.12 6.50
CA ILE A 6 -4.74 -9.79 6.56
C ILE A 6 -5.08 -9.31 5.14
N LEU A 7 -4.16 -9.51 4.19
CA LEU A 7 -4.35 -9.13 2.79
C LEU A 7 -5.56 -9.84 2.17
N THR A 8 -5.69 -11.15 2.36
CA THR A 8 -6.84 -11.90 1.85
C THR A 8 -8.16 -11.41 2.45
N ARG A 9 -8.20 -11.14 3.76
CA ARG A 9 -9.42 -10.62 4.42
C ARG A 9 -9.80 -9.22 3.93
N LYS A 10 -8.84 -8.32 3.76
CA LYS A 10 -9.10 -6.97 3.22
C LYS A 10 -9.59 -7.04 1.77
N LEU A 11 -9.03 -7.93 0.94
CA LEU A 11 -9.52 -8.16 -0.41
C LEU A 11 -10.96 -8.67 -0.44
N ILE A 12 -11.33 -9.60 0.46
CA ILE A 12 -12.71 -10.08 0.58
C ILE A 12 -13.67 -8.94 0.97
N ASN A 13 -13.24 -8.08 1.89
CA ASN A 13 -14.05 -6.97 2.38
C ASN A 13 -14.20 -5.81 1.37
N LEU A 14 -13.14 -5.50 0.62
CA LEU A 14 -13.14 -4.41 -0.38
C LEU A 14 -13.77 -4.84 -1.71
N PHE A 15 -13.56 -6.09 -2.10
CA PHE A 15 -14.03 -6.64 -3.36
C PHE A 15 -14.88 -7.89 -3.07
N PRO A 16 -16.20 -7.72 -2.82
CA PRO A 16 -17.11 -8.84 -2.62
C PRO A 16 -17.22 -9.70 -3.89
N GLU A 17 -17.07 -9.08 -5.07
CA GLU A 17 -17.12 -9.75 -6.36
C GLU A 17 -15.84 -10.56 -6.64
N VAL A 18 -16.03 -11.83 -7.03
CA VAL A 18 -14.93 -12.80 -7.18
C VAL A 18 -14.03 -12.48 -8.37
N GLU A 19 -14.59 -12.01 -9.48
CA GLU A 19 -13.83 -11.67 -10.70
C GLU A 19 -12.90 -10.46 -10.47
N VAL A 20 -13.47 -9.41 -9.90
CA VAL A 20 -12.75 -8.20 -9.46
C VAL A 20 -11.68 -8.54 -8.43
N ARG A 21 -11.99 -9.41 -7.46
CA ARG A 21 -11.02 -9.87 -6.46
C ARG A 21 -9.87 -10.65 -7.07
N ASN A 22 -10.14 -11.55 -8.01
CA ASN A 22 -9.11 -12.31 -8.73
C ASN A 22 -8.22 -11.38 -9.56
N THR A 23 -8.81 -10.37 -10.20
CA THR A 23 -8.08 -9.34 -10.93
C THR A 23 -7.18 -8.54 -10.00
N ALA A 24 -7.70 -8.03 -8.89
CA ALA A 24 -6.93 -7.30 -7.89
C ALA A 24 -5.79 -8.17 -7.31
N LYS A 25 -6.07 -9.44 -7.00
CA LYS A 25 -5.07 -10.39 -6.53
C LYS A 25 -3.96 -10.62 -7.56
N SER A 26 -4.31 -10.79 -8.85
CA SER A 26 -3.35 -10.98 -9.93
C SER A 26 -2.46 -9.75 -10.11
N ILE A 27 -3.03 -8.54 -10.05
CA ILE A 27 -2.26 -7.30 -10.11
C ILE A 27 -1.31 -7.19 -8.93
N LEU A 28 -1.76 -7.48 -7.71
CA LEU A 28 -0.90 -7.47 -6.52
C LEU A 28 0.20 -8.54 -6.59
N ASP A 29 -0.11 -9.71 -7.16
CA ASP A 29 0.87 -10.78 -7.30
C ASP A 29 1.99 -10.43 -8.27
N SER A 30 1.71 -9.54 -9.22
CA SER A 30 2.73 -9.00 -10.13
C SER A 30 3.83 -8.19 -9.45
N TYR A 31 3.67 -7.80 -8.18
CA TYR A 31 4.67 -7.08 -7.37
C TYR A 31 5.30 -8.02 -6.32
N GLY A 32 6.62 -8.15 -6.32
CA GLY A 32 7.35 -9.10 -5.47
C GLY A 32 7.93 -10.31 -6.19
N VAL A 33 8.03 -10.24 -7.51
CA VAL A 33 8.58 -11.28 -8.39
C VAL A 33 10.08 -11.06 -8.61
N GLU A 34 10.53 -9.80 -8.60
CA GLU A 34 11.90 -9.44 -8.87
C GLU A 34 12.73 -9.33 -7.59
N SER A 35 14.02 -9.68 -7.68
CA SER A 35 14.94 -9.78 -6.53
C SER A 35 15.17 -8.46 -5.79
N TYR A 36 14.86 -7.33 -6.43
CA TYR A 36 14.95 -5.98 -5.86
C TYR A 36 13.65 -5.53 -5.18
N GLU A 37 12.54 -6.27 -5.33
CA GLU A 37 11.26 -5.98 -4.70
C GLU A 37 11.26 -6.52 -3.26
N GLN A 38 11.62 -5.66 -2.32
CA GLN A 38 11.65 -6.00 -0.90
C GLN A 38 10.27 -5.85 -0.26
N GLU A 39 9.99 -6.72 0.72
CA GLU A 39 8.77 -6.69 1.53
C GLU A 39 7.46 -6.72 0.71
N PRO A 40 7.27 -7.71 -0.19
CA PRO A 40 6.17 -7.73 -1.16
C PRO A 40 4.80 -7.67 -0.50
N VAL A 41 4.62 -8.33 0.64
CA VAL A 41 3.35 -8.31 1.38
C VAL A 41 3.02 -6.92 1.90
N ARG A 42 4.01 -6.13 2.34
CA ARG A 42 3.78 -4.77 2.85
C ARG A 42 3.43 -3.79 1.74
N VAL A 43 4.12 -3.88 0.61
CA VAL A 43 3.85 -3.02 -0.53
C VAL A 43 2.48 -3.36 -1.13
N ARG A 44 2.13 -4.65 -1.24
CA ARG A 44 0.79 -5.08 -1.65
C ARG A 44 -0.30 -4.52 -0.72
N LEU A 45 -0.08 -4.52 0.59
CA LEU A 45 -1.02 -3.90 1.56
C LEU A 45 -1.09 -2.36 1.40
N ALA A 46 0.03 -1.70 1.14
CA ALA A 46 0.10 -0.27 0.89
C ALA A 46 -0.68 0.11 -0.39
N ILE A 47 -0.50 -0.67 -1.47
CA ILE A 47 -1.25 -0.52 -2.72
C ILE A 47 -2.75 -0.64 -2.47
N ILE A 48 -3.20 -1.69 -1.75
CA ILE A 48 -4.63 -1.86 -1.40
C ILE A 48 -5.13 -0.67 -0.58
N LYS A 49 -4.35 -0.16 0.38
CA LYS A 49 -4.75 0.97 1.21
C LYS A 49 -4.92 2.26 0.39
N LEU A 50 -4.05 2.49 -0.58
CA LEU A 50 -4.10 3.67 -1.45
C LEU A 50 -5.21 3.57 -2.51
N SER A 51 -5.40 2.39 -3.09
CA SER A 51 -6.40 2.15 -4.15
C SER A 51 -7.81 1.88 -3.62
N GLY A 52 -7.96 1.43 -2.38
CA GLY A 52 -9.25 1.14 -1.77
C GLY A 52 -10.01 0.05 -2.52
N SER A 53 -11.18 0.39 -3.05
CA SER A 53 -12.07 -0.49 -3.82
C SER A 53 -12.01 -0.24 -5.33
N ASP A 54 -11.00 0.49 -5.83
CA ASP A 54 -10.87 0.84 -7.25
C ASP A 54 -9.73 0.05 -7.93
N ILE A 55 -10.07 -0.75 -8.94
CA ILE A 55 -9.09 -1.59 -9.67
C ILE A 55 -8.16 -0.74 -10.55
N GLU A 56 -8.67 0.32 -11.17
CA GLU A 56 -7.84 1.15 -12.05
C GLU A 56 -6.76 1.85 -11.25
N GLU A 57 -7.13 2.36 -10.07
CA GLU A 57 -6.18 2.95 -9.14
C GLU A 57 -5.21 1.91 -8.58
N LEU A 58 -5.67 0.69 -8.32
CA LEU A 58 -4.82 -0.42 -7.91
C LEU A 58 -3.76 -0.73 -8.98
N ARG A 59 -4.13 -0.70 -10.26
CA ARG A 59 -3.21 -0.91 -11.39
C ARG A 59 -2.20 0.23 -11.54
N LYS A 60 -2.65 1.49 -11.40
CA LYS A 60 -1.78 2.68 -11.44
C LYS A 60 -0.78 2.65 -10.29
N THR A 61 -1.25 2.40 -9.08
CA THR A 61 -0.43 2.34 -7.87
C THR A 61 0.56 1.18 -7.92
N THR A 62 0.16 0.03 -8.47
CA THR A 62 1.07 -1.11 -8.67
C THR A 62 2.17 -0.78 -9.68
N LYS A 63 1.85 -0.11 -10.80
CA LYS A 63 2.87 0.36 -11.75
C LYS A 63 3.83 1.36 -11.11
N ALA A 64 3.32 2.27 -10.29
CA ALA A 64 4.16 3.18 -9.52
C ALA A 64 5.04 2.45 -8.50
N ALA A 65 4.52 1.41 -7.83
CA ALA A 65 5.28 0.58 -6.89
C ALA A 65 6.45 -0.15 -7.57
N LYS A 66 6.24 -0.68 -8.78
CA LYS A 66 7.31 -1.32 -9.56
C LYS A 66 8.45 -0.36 -9.90
N LYS A 67 8.12 0.92 -10.11
CA LYS A 67 9.12 1.96 -10.39
C LYS A 67 9.83 2.40 -9.11
N ASP A 68 9.08 2.72 -8.06
CA ASP A 68 9.63 3.09 -6.75
C ASP A 68 8.68 2.72 -5.61
N PHE A 69 8.92 1.56 -5.02
CA PHE A 69 8.08 1.02 -3.95
C PHE A 69 8.18 1.81 -2.64
N ARG A 70 9.28 2.54 -2.48
CA ARG A 70 9.54 3.42 -1.32
C ARG A 70 8.58 4.59 -1.28
N ASP A 71 8.21 5.14 -2.45
CA ASP A 71 7.20 6.18 -2.55
C ASP A 71 5.82 5.64 -2.20
N ILE A 72 5.46 4.45 -2.69
CA ILE A 72 4.17 3.82 -2.36
C ILE A 72 4.05 3.50 -0.87
N LEU A 73 5.09 2.95 -0.27
CA LEU A 73 5.17 2.79 1.18
C LEU A 73 5.03 4.13 1.89
N SER A 74 5.73 5.16 1.41
CA SER A 74 5.65 6.50 2.00
C SER A 74 4.27 7.14 1.85
N TRP A 75 3.55 6.91 0.77
CA TRP A 75 2.21 7.44 0.54
C TRP A 75 1.18 6.74 1.44
N ALA A 76 1.34 5.43 1.62
CA ALA A 76 0.46 4.64 2.48
C ALA A 76 0.76 4.80 3.99
N GLU A 77 2.04 4.94 4.36
CA GLU A 77 2.50 5.13 5.74
C GLU A 77 2.50 6.61 6.15
N TYR A 78 2.62 7.57 5.22
CA TYR A 78 2.73 9.01 5.47
C TYR A 78 1.89 9.88 4.52
N PRO A 79 0.56 9.67 4.44
CA PRO A 79 -0.30 10.44 3.52
C PRO A 79 -0.21 11.96 3.75
N ARG A 80 0.04 12.40 5.00
CA ARG A 80 0.21 13.82 5.36
C ARG A 80 1.57 14.42 4.97
N GLN A 81 2.60 13.61 4.75
CA GLN A 81 3.92 14.10 4.33
C GLN A 81 4.05 14.10 2.80
N SER A 82 3.41 13.18 2.09
CA SER A 82 3.47 13.12 0.62
C SER A 82 2.82 14.31 -0.07
N ILE A 83 1.69 14.83 0.45
CA ILE A 83 1.06 16.05 -0.08
C ILE A 83 2.00 17.27 0.09
N LYS A 84 2.81 17.30 1.15
CA LYS A 84 3.76 18.39 1.41
C LYS A 84 5.09 18.23 0.66
N TRP A 85 5.53 17.02 0.35
CA TRP A 85 6.81 16.79 -0.33
C TRP A 85 6.79 17.28 -1.79
N SER A 86 5.63 17.27 -2.45
CA SER A 86 5.44 17.90 -3.76
C SER A 86 5.40 19.43 -3.73
N PHE A 87 5.29 20.06 -2.54
CA PHE A 87 5.10 21.52 -2.44
C PHE A 87 6.14 22.26 -1.59
N THR A 88 6.96 21.61 -0.77
CA THR A 88 8.00 22.31 0.01
C THR A 88 9.16 21.42 0.42
N ASN A 89 10.37 21.88 0.07
CA ASN A 89 11.70 21.54 0.58
C ASN A 89 11.78 20.42 1.63
N GLY A 90 12.55 19.39 1.28
CA GLY A 90 12.66 18.08 1.92
C GLY A 90 13.32 18.01 3.31
N LEU A 91 13.08 18.96 4.21
CA LEU A 91 13.59 18.83 5.58
C LEU A 91 12.56 19.22 6.63
N LYS A 92 12.41 18.27 7.58
CA LYS A 92 11.69 18.31 8.85
C LYS A 92 10.25 17.79 8.79
N ASN A 93 10.10 16.49 9.05
CA ASN A 93 9.12 16.02 10.04
C ASN A 93 9.25 14.52 10.43
N LYS A 94 10.42 14.11 10.95
CA LYS A 94 10.61 12.77 11.57
C LYS A 94 9.59 12.47 12.70
N LYS A 95 9.00 13.49 13.33
CA LYS A 95 7.99 13.31 14.40
C LYS A 95 6.59 12.97 13.88
N LEU A 96 6.15 13.51 12.74
CA LEU A 96 4.88 13.08 12.11
C LEU A 96 5.00 11.65 11.60
N ALA A 97 6.13 11.33 10.96
CA ALA A 97 6.40 9.98 10.46
C ALA A 97 6.18 8.90 11.54
N LYS A 98 6.67 9.14 12.76
CA LYS A 98 6.48 8.17 13.84
C LYS A 98 5.01 7.96 14.24
N LYS A 99 4.17 9.00 14.15
CA LYS A 99 2.73 8.93 14.45
C LYS A 99 1.96 8.26 13.32
N ASP A 100 2.19 8.63 12.07
CA ASP A 100 1.50 7.99 10.94
C ASP A 100 1.92 6.51 10.79
N ARG A 101 3.18 6.15 11.11
CA ARG A 101 3.61 4.73 11.19
C ARG A 101 2.88 3.95 12.29
N ALA A 102 2.58 4.60 13.42
CA ALA A 102 1.77 4.01 14.47
C ALA A 102 0.30 3.87 14.01
N GLU A 103 -0.22 4.85 13.27
CA GLU A 103 -1.56 4.81 12.67
C GLU A 103 -1.68 3.69 11.61
N TYR A 104 -0.65 3.49 10.78
CA TYR A 104 -0.58 2.38 9.83
C TYR A 104 -0.48 1.03 10.54
N LYS A 105 0.36 0.89 11.57
CA LYS A 105 0.38 -0.30 12.43
C LYS A 105 -0.96 -0.53 13.12
N LYS A 106 -1.66 0.54 13.52
CA LYS A 106 -2.98 0.44 14.13
C LYS A 106 -4.02 -0.01 13.11
N TRP A 107 -4.02 0.54 11.89
CA TRP A 107 -4.87 0.10 10.78
C TRP A 107 -4.63 -1.36 10.39
N LEU A 108 -3.36 -1.82 10.41
CA LEU A 108 -3.02 -3.23 10.23
C LEU A 108 -3.58 -4.13 11.34
N ASN A 109 -3.84 -3.57 12.52
CA ASN A 109 -4.29 -4.28 13.72
C ASN A 109 -5.75 -3.96 14.10
N THR A 110 -6.44 -3.14 13.32
CA THR A 110 -7.87 -2.83 13.49
C THR A 110 -8.65 -3.84 12.65
N TYR A 111 -9.39 -4.67 13.37
CA TYR A 111 -10.20 -5.78 12.90
C TYR A 111 -11.49 -5.28 12.25
#